data_AF-A0A957QGG0-F1
#
_entry.id   AF-A0A957QGG0-F1
#
_cell.length_a   1.000
_cell.length_b   1.000
_cell.length_c   1.000
_cell.angle_alpha   90.00
_cell.angle_beta   90.00
_cell.angle_gamma   90.00
#
_symmetry.space_group_name_H-M   'P 1'
#
loop_
_entity.id
_entity.type
_entity.pdbx_description
1 polymer ?
#
loop_
_entity_poly.entity_id
_entity_poly.type
_entity_poly.pdbx_seq_one_letter_code
_entity_poly.pdbx_strand_id
1 'polypeptide(L)'
;MSDTEFSGLTMPVFTAFGWAGEEAAINYALSQLDGFARALHEALAENITAYMPFFGLDKGNQVSYIAVERDHESGPFFSFIARPMTFEMRLNVTNRKAIGAILSAAEKDAAGWYEHLNNVPDGWQLRIQQAQVEGESVSHYQDLFKDNPGSLTAESATELAGRAAYLNSEDDKWLTPLFLTYKMPSESVATMGMNSPVVFADMLAELSPLIDWLNANTVKRVTKSKTTTARRPVQARRVAPAPAIPVSRGEETFTYTTELKGLHIRKGFINLTPNHWPFFALSARAETQPVTIFYDDKKDQESSVWRLVSTDQARIVLGPSVKIWLANNFRAEDKVQVVATKKDDKRFEIRLTPIAG
;
A
#
# COMPACT_ATOMS: atom_id res chain seq x y z
N MET A 1 22.29 1.48 -15.26
CA MET A 1 21.97 1.02 -13.89
C MET A 1 22.96 -0.07 -13.61
N SER A 2 23.78 0.06 -12.57
CA SER A 2 24.70 -1.01 -12.18
C SER A 2 23.86 -2.22 -11.75
N ASP A 3 24.09 -3.38 -12.36
CA ASP A 3 23.61 -4.67 -11.85
C ASP A 3 24.28 -4.88 -10.49
N THR A 4 23.63 -4.42 -9.42
CA THR A 4 24.02 -4.82 -8.08
C THR A 4 23.56 -6.26 -7.92
N GLU A 5 24.51 -7.18 -7.87
CA GLU A 5 24.24 -8.61 -7.66
C GLU A 5 23.46 -8.80 -6.36
N PHE A 6 22.40 -9.62 -6.41
CA PHE A 6 21.59 -9.91 -5.24
C PHE A 6 22.41 -10.67 -4.20
N SER A 7 22.55 -10.10 -3.01
CA SER A 7 23.39 -10.65 -1.93
C SER A 7 22.58 -11.20 -0.75
N GLY A 8 21.26 -11.24 -0.88
CA GLY A 8 20.33 -11.56 0.19
C GLY A 8 19.66 -10.34 0.81
N LEU A 9 18.53 -10.57 1.48
CA LEU A 9 17.82 -9.53 2.23
C LEU A 9 18.43 -9.41 3.64
N THR A 10 19.61 -8.82 3.76
CA THR A 10 20.36 -8.72 5.03
C THR A 10 19.75 -7.69 5.99
N MET A 11 20.12 -7.71 7.28
CA MET A 11 19.63 -6.73 8.26
C MET A 11 19.79 -5.26 7.82
N PRO A 12 20.90 -4.84 7.18
CA PRO A 12 21.02 -3.51 6.56
C PRO A 12 19.87 -3.11 5.63
N VAL A 13 19.32 -4.06 4.85
CA VAL A 13 18.17 -3.83 3.97
C VAL A 13 16.95 -3.41 4.79
N PHE A 14 16.67 -4.13 5.88
CA PHE A 14 15.52 -3.84 6.74
C PHE A 14 15.71 -2.55 7.54
N THR A 15 16.89 -2.33 8.10
CA THR A 15 17.17 -1.13 8.91
C THR A 15 17.11 0.15 8.08
N ALA A 16 17.45 0.08 6.78
CA ALA A 16 17.35 1.22 5.87
C ALA A 16 15.94 1.83 5.82
N PHE A 17 14.88 1.01 5.93
CA PHE A 17 13.50 1.47 5.95
C PHE A 17 13.06 2.05 7.32
N GLY A 18 13.91 1.98 8.35
CA GLY A 18 13.67 2.57 9.67
C GLY A 18 14.53 3.81 9.93
N TRP A 19 15.57 3.98 9.13
CA TRP A 19 16.51 5.08 9.21
C TRP A 19 16.04 6.19 8.30
N ALA A 20 15.17 7.02 8.86
CA ALA A 20 14.73 8.26 8.26
C ALA A 20 15.95 9.15 7.91
N GLY A 21 16.39 9.13 6.66
CA GLY A 21 17.27 10.17 6.10
C GLY A 21 18.51 9.73 5.32
N GLU A 22 18.83 8.45 5.22
CA GLU A 22 20.01 8.02 4.43
C GLU A 22 19.57 7.47 3.06
N GLU A 23 19.42 8.37 2.09
CA GLU A 23 18.98 8.05 0.72
C GLU A 23 19.83 6.93 0.08
N ALA A 24 21.13 6.88 0.38
CA ALA A 24 22.03 5.82 -0.06
C ALA A 24 21.63 4.44 0.50
N ALA A 25 21.26 4.36 1.79
CA ALA A 25 20.84 3.12 2.42
C ALA A 25 19.49 2.64 1.85
N ILE A 26 18.55 3.56 1.62
CA ILE A 26 17.26 3.25 0.99
C ILE A 26 17.49 2.76 -0.45
N ASN A 27 18.32 3.45 -1.24
CA ASN A 27 18.63 3.03 -2.61
C ASN A 27 19.31 1.66 -2.66
N TYR A 28 20.22 1.38 -1.72
CA TYR A 28 20.79 0.04 -1.57
C TYR A 28 19.72 -1.00 -1.25
N ALA A 29 18.87 -0.75 -0.26
CA ALA A 29 17.80 -1.67 0.13
C ALA A 29 16.82 -1.94 -1.01
N LEU A 30 16.42 -0.89 -1.74
CA LEU A 30 15.60 -1.00 -2.96
C LEU A 30 16.30 -1.84 -4.04
N SER A 31 17.61 -1.69 -4.24
CA SER A 31 18.37 -2.54 -5.18
C SER A 31 18.36 -4.01 -4.78
N GLN A 32 18.45 -4.30 -3.47
CA GLN A 32 18.37 -5.68 -2.97
C GLN A 32 16.95 -6.25 -3.10
N LEU A 33 15.90 -5.44 -2.93
CA LEU A 33 14.51 -5.86 -3.17
C LEU A 33 14.24 -6.12 -4.67
N ASP A 34 14.83 -5.33 -5.57
CA ASP A 34 14.74 -5.57 -7.02
C ASP A 34 15.47 -6.88 -7.41
N GLY A 35 16.68 -7.08 -6.87
CA GLY A 35 17.42 -8.33 -7.02
C GLY A 35 16.67 -9.54 -6.45
N PHE A 36 16.02 -9.37 -5.30
CA PHE A 36 15.16 -10.38 -4.68
C PHE A 36 13.98 -10.75 -5.58
N ALA A 37 13.25 -9.78 -6.13
CA ALA A 37 12.12 -10.05 -7.02
C ALA A 37 12.53 -10.87 -8.24
N ARG A 38 13.69 -10.55 -8.83
CA ARG A 38 14.24 -11.31 -9.96
C ARG A 38 14.62 -12.73 -9.56
N ALA A 39 15.40 -12.90 -8.51
CA ALA A 39 15.83 -14.21 -8.03
C ALA A 39 14.63 -15.07 -7.59
N LEU A 40 13.60 -14.45 -7.01
CA LEU A 40 12.37 -15.14 -6.61
C LEU A 40 11.61 -15.62 -7.84
N HIS A 41 11.41 -14.75 -8.84
CA HIS A 41 10.72 -15.12 -10.07
C HIS A 41 11.46 -16.23 -10.85
N GLU A 42 12.80 -16.25 -10.81
CA GLU A 42 13.61 -17.35 -11.37
C GLU A 42 13.47 -18.66 -10.58
N ALA A 43 13.23 -18.57 -9.26
CA ALA A 43 13.02 -19.73 -8.39
C ALA A 43 11.58 -20.28 -8.42
N LEU A 44 10.62 -19.55 -9.00
CA LEU A 44 9.23 -19.97 -9.08
C LEU A 44 9.05 -21.21 -9.96
N ALA A 45 8.13 -22.08 -9.53
CA ALA A 45 7.68 -23.20 -10.33
C ALA A 45 7.00 -22.72 -11.63
N GLU A 46 7.16 -23.47 -12.72
CA GLU A 46 6.68 -23.07 -14.06
C GLU A 46 5.19 -22.73 -14.10
N ASN A 47 4.37 -23.45 -13.33
CA ASN A 47 2.93 -23.17 -13.24
C ASN A 47 2.67 -21.78 -12.66
N ILE A 48 3.38 -21.36 -11.61
CA ILE A 48 3.20 -20.04 -10.98
C ILE A 48 3.71 -18.95 -11.92
N THR A 49 4.88 -19.14 -12.53
CA THR A 49 5.47 -18.20 -13.49
C THR A 49 4.58 -18.01 -14.72
N ALA A 50 3.89 -19.07 -15.17
CA ALA A 50 2.93 -18.97 -16.27
C ALA A 50 1.73 -18.08 -15.94
N TYR A 51 1.33 -18.01 -14.66
CA TYR A 51 0.22 -17.16 -14.20
C TYR A 51 0.65 -15.76 -13.77
N MET A 52 1.86 -15.63 -13.21
CA MET A 52 2.39 -14.36 -12.72
C MET A 52 3.70 -13.99 -13.41
N PRO A 53 3.68 -13.69 -14.72
CA PRO A 53 4.88 -13.51 -15.52
C PRO A 53 5.56 -12.15 -15.33
N PHE A 54 4.95 -11.22 -14.59
CA PHE A 54 5.46 -9.88 -14.39
C PHE A 54 6.03 -9.74 -12.98
N PHE A 55 7.16 -9.06 -12.85
CA PHE A 55 7.79 -8.81 -11.56
C PHE A 55 8.58 -7.50 -11.62
N GLY A 56 8.91 -6.95 -10.46
CA GLY A 56 9.78 -5.79 -10.37
C GLY A 56 9.68 -5.05 -9.04
N LEU A 57 10.10 -3.79 -9.07
CA LEU A 57 10.10 -2.89 -7.92
C LEU A 57 9.26 -1.64 -8.21
N ASP A 58 8.25 -1.41 -7.41
CA ASP A 58 7.62 -0.09 -7.27
C ASP A 58 8.43 0.75 -6.29
N LYS A 59 9.28 1.63 -6.83
CA LYS A 59 10.10 2.54 -6.03
C LYS A 59 9.29 3.58 -5.25
N GLY A 60 8.12 3.98 -5.77
CA GLY A 60 7.28 4.98 -5.12
C GLY A 60 6.66 4.44 -3.83
N ASN A 61 6.25 3.17 -3.87
CA ASN A 61 5.69 2.48 -2.71
C ASN A 61 6.72 1.67 -1.91
N GLN A 62 7.97 1.57 -2.41
CA GLN A 62 9.05 0.76 -1.83
C GLN A 62 8.68 -0.73 -1.71
N VAL A 63 8.00 -1.25 -2.73
CA VAL A 63 7.46 -2.61 -2.76
C VAL A 63 8.04 -3.37 -3.93
N SER A 64 8.60 -4.55 -3.66
CA SER A 64 8.88 -5.51 -4.74
C SER A 64 7.66 -6.39 -4.97
N TYR A 65 7.42 -6.81 -6.22
CA TYR A 65 6.19 -7.51 -6.59
C TYR A 65 6.40 -8.61 -7.62
N ILE A 66 5.44 -9.54 -7.65
CA ILE A 66 5.20 -10.53 -8.70
C ILE A 66 3.70 -10.48 -9.03
N ALA A 67 3.33 -10.39 -10.30
CA ALA A 67 1.99 -10.00 -10.74
C ALA A 67 1.53 -10.74 -11.99
N VAL A 68 0.22 -10.87 -12.10
CA VAL A 68 -0.49 -11.47 -13.24
C VAL A 68 -0.51 -10.52 -14.45
N GLU A 69 -0.58 -9.21 -14.19
CA GLU A 69 -0.69 -8.16 -15.19
C GLU A 69 0.55 -7.24 -15.18
N ARG A 70 0.83 -6.61 -16.32
CA ARG A 70 1.99 -5.72 -16.46
C ARG A 70 1.89 -4.48 -15.57
N ASP A 71 0.67 -3.96 -15.45
CA ASP A 71 0.33 -3.04 -14.38
C ASP A 71 -0.08 -3.87 -13.17
N HIS A 72 0.81 -3.98 -12.19
CA HIS A 72 0.66 -4.94 -11.09
C HIS A 72 -0.64 -4.75 -10.29
N GLU A 73 -1.16 -3.51 -10.19
CA GLU A 73 -2.40 -3.22 -9.46
C GLU A 73 -3.67 -3.55 -10.25
N SER A 74 -3.57 -3.91 -11.54
CA SER A 74 -4.73 -4.21 -12.39
C SER A 74 -5.32 -5.61 -12.17
N GLY A 75 -4.58 -6.53 -11.54
CA GLY A 75 -5.00 -7.91 -11.24
C GLY A 75 -4.50 -8.39 -9.88
N PRO A 76 -4.56 -9.70 -9.59
CA PRO A 76 -3.90 -10.28 -8.44
C PRO A 76 -2.37 -10.12 -8.52
N PHE A 77 -1.74 -9.77 -7.41
CA PHE A 77 -0.28 -9.68 -7.32
C PHE A 77 0.23 -9.93 -5.89
N PHE A 78 1.42 -10.49 -5.78
CA PHE A 78 2.16 -10.53 -4.53
C PHE A 78 3.04 -9.29 -4.38
N SER A 79 3.01 -8.70 -3.20
CA SER A 79 3.93 -7.66 -2.74
C SER A 79 4.81 -8.19 -1.62
N PHE A 80 6.09 -7.82 -1.65
CA PHE A 80 7.08 -8.12 -0.64
C PHE A 80 7.61 -6.82 -0.06
N ILE A 81 7.30 -6.61 1.21
CA ILE A 81 7.44 -5.33 1.89
C ILE A 81 8.43 -5.49 3.03
N ALA A 82 9.62 -4.91 2.88
CA ALA A 82 10.61 -4.86 3.94
C ALA A 82 10.32 -3.69 4.89
N ARG A 83 10.27 -3.98 6.18
CA ARG A 83 10.14 -3.02 7.28
C ARG A 83 11.24 -3.32 8.31
N PRO A 84 11.58 -2.38 9.20
CA PRO A 84 12.70 -2.55 10.15
C PRO A 84 12.69 -3.85 10.95
N MET A 85 11.51 -4.27 11.41
CA MET A 85 11.35 -5.45 12.27
C MET A 85 10.61 -6.60 11.59
N THR A 86 10.09 -6.40 10.38
CA THR A 86 9.21 -7.38 9.74
C THR A 86 9.40 -7.38 8.22
N PHE A 87 9.31 -8.55 7.62
CA PHE A 87 9.09 -8.72 6.20
C PHE A 87 7.65 -9.21 5.98
N GLU A 88 6.90 -8.53 5.12
CA GLU A 88 5.53 -8.91 4.79
C GLU A 88 5.48 -9.45 3.36
N MET A 89 5.02 -10.68 3.19
CA MET A 89 4.56 -11.19 1.90
C MET A 89 3.04 -11.05 1.88
N ARG A 90 2.50 -10.41 0.84
CA ARG A 90 1.06 -10.16 0.76
C ARG A 90 0.56 -10.38 -0.66
N LEU A 91 -0.45 -11.23 -0.81
CA LEU A 91 -1.29 -11.28 -2.00
C LEU A 91 -2.30 -10.14 -1.93
N ASN A 92 -2.42 -9.38 -3.01
CA ASN A 92 -3.30 -8.22 -3.13
C ASN A 92 -4.27 -8.43 -4.28
N VAL A 93 -5.54 -8.12 -4.04
CA VAL A 93 -6.56 -7.94 -5.07
C VAL A 93 -7.26 -6.61 -4.79
N THR A 94 -6.82 -5.57 -5.49
CA THR A 94 -7.24 -4.17 -5.24
C THR A 94 -8.05 -3.57 -6.39
N ASN A 95 -7.94 -4.11 -7.61
CA ASN A 95 -8.70 -3.61 -8.75
C ASN A 95 -10.19 -3.97 -8.65
N ARG A 96 -11.09 -3.00 -8.81
CA ARG A 96 -12.56 -3.21 -8.76
C ARG A 96 -13.05 -4.34 -9.66
N LYS A 97 -12.52 -4.46 -10.88
CA LYS A 97 -12.93 -5.50 -11.84
C LYS A 97 -12.45 -6.87 -11.39
N ALA A 98 -11.20 -6.99 -10.94
CA ALA A 98 -10.66 -8.24 -10.42
C ALA A 98 -11.41 -8.69 -9.16
N ILE A 99 -11.65 -7.77 -8.21
CA ILE A 99 -12.44 -8.00 -7.01
C ILE A 99 -13.85 -8.48 -7.39
N GLY A 100 -14.53 -7.77 -8.29
CA GLY A 100 -15.89 -8.15 -8.71
C GLY A 100 -15.96 -9.52 -9.36
N ALA A 101 -14.96 -9.90 -10.15
CA ALA A 101 -14.89 -11.20 -10.78
C ALA A 101 -14.66 -12.33 -9.76
N ILE A 102 -13.73 -12.13 -8.83
CA ILE A 102 -13.45 -13.08 -7.73
C ILE A 102 -14.66 -13.25 -6.82
N LEU A 103 -15.26 -12.16 -6.36
CA LEU A 103 -16.39 -12.23 -5.43
C LEU A 103 -17.63 -12.81 -6.10
N SER A 104 -17.88 -12.51 -7.38
CA SER A 104 -18.97 -13.16 -8.12
C SER A 104 -18.72 -14.66 -8.33
N ALA A 105 -17.47 -15.09 -8.49
CA ALA A 105 -17.13 -16.51 -8.52
C ALA A 105 -17.32 -17.17 -7.15
N ALA A 106 -16.88 -16.51 -6.07
CA ALA A 106 -17.09 -16.96 -4.70
C ALA A 106 -18.57 -17.07 -4.33
N GLU A 107 -19.44 -16.16 -4.77
CA GLU A 107 -20.88 -16.28 -4.55
C GLU A 107 -21.50 -17.49 -5.27
N LYS A 108 -21.01 -17.82 -6.48
CA LYS A 108 -21.51 -18.95 -7.27
C LYS A 108 -21.02 -20.29 -6.73
N ASP A 109 -19.81 -20.33 -6.18
CA ASP A 109 -19.16 -21.51 -5.63
C ASP A 109 -18.53 -21.18 -4.27
N ALA A 110 -19.39 -20.93 -3.28
CA ALA A 110 -18.95 -20.57 -1.94
C ALA A 110 -18.22 -21.73 -1.24
N ALA A 111 -18.60 -22.97 -1.56
CA ALA A 111 -17.96 -24.17 -1.03
C ALA A 111 -16.51 -24.30 -1.54
N GLY A 112 -16.29 -24.18 -2.86
CA GLY A 112 -14.95 -24.20 -3.44
C GLY A 112 -14.09 -23.04 -2.96
N TRP A 113 -14.65 -21.82 -2.87
CA TRP A 113 -13.92 -20.69 -2.31
C TRP A 113 -13.51 -20.91 -0.85
N TYR A 114 -14.42 -21.42 -0.01
CA TYR A 114 -14.14 -21.79 1.37
C TYR A 114 -13.03 -22.85 1.46
N GLU A 115 -13.08 -23.89 0.63
CA GLU A 115 -12.06 -24.93 0.59
C GLU A 115 -10.67 -24.37 0.26
N HIS A 116 -10.58 -23.48 -0.74
CA HIS A 116 -9.32 -22.81 -1.08
C HIS A 116 -8.80 -21.92 0.05
N LEU A 117 -9.68 -21.21 0.77
CA LEU A 117 -9.28 -20.41 1.93
C LEU A 117 -8.84 -21.28 3.11
N ASN A 118 -9.53 -22.39 3.38
CA ASN A 118 -9.22 -23.29 4.48
C ASN A 118 -7.93 -24.09 4.25
N ASN A 119 -7.51 -24.24 3.00
CA ASN A 119 -6.24 -24.85 2.63
C ASN A 119 -5.05 -23.87 2.66
N VAL A 120 -5.28 -22.59 2.99
CA VAL A 120 -4.18 -21.65 3.20
C VAL A 120 -3.38 -22.08 4.45
N PRO A 121 -2.04 -22.15 4.38
CA PRO A 121 -1.22 -22.55 5.52
C PRO A 121 -1.41 -21.67 6.76
N ASP A 122 -1.06 -22.20 7.92
CA ASP A 122 -1.06 -21.44 9.17
C ASP A 122 -0.10 -20.24 9.13
N GLY A 123 -0.45 -19.19 9.87
CA GLY A 123 0.33 -17.95 9.96
C GLY A 123 -0.03 -16.89 8.91
N TRP A 124 -0.86 -17.24 7.92
CA TRP A 124 -1.47 -16.26 7.02
C TRP A 124 -2.69 -15.59 7.66
N GLN A 125 -2.89 -14.33 7.33
CA GLN A 125 -4.06 -13.53 7.72
C GLN A 125 -4.80 -13.06 6.47
N LEU A 126 -6.06 -13.43 6.34
CA LEU A 126 -6.96 -12.87 5.35
C LEU A 126 -7.58 -11.60 5.90
N ARG A 127 -7.59 -10.56 5.08
CA ARG A 127 -8.25 -9.29 5.34
C ARG A 127 -9.09 -8.89 4.14
N ILE A 128 -10.40 -8.82 4.33
CA ILE A 128 -11.34 -8.25 3.36
C ILE A 128 -11.80 -6.91 3.93
N GLN A 129 -11.43 -5.83 3.27
CA GLN A 129 -11.75 -4.49 3.74
C GLN A 129 -13.03 -3.99 3.08
N GLN A 130 -13.75 -3.10 3.74
CA GLN A 130 -14.65 -2.15 3.09
C GLN A 130 -13.89 -0.84 2.96
N ALA A 131 -13.64 -0.41 1.73
CA ALA A 131 -13.01 0.85 1.42
C ALA A 131 -14.01 1.77 0.71
N GLN A 132 -14.05 3.03 1.14
CA GLN A 132 -14.86 4.05 0.52
C GLN A 132 -14.09 4.69 -0.63
N VAL A 133 -14.72 4.74 -1.81
CA VAL A 133 -14.20 5.41 -3.00
C VAL A 133 -14.88 6.77 -3.14
N GLU A 134 -14.05 7.81 -3.24
CA GLU A 134 -14.49 9.20 -3.44
C GLU A 134 -13.61 9.86 -4.50
N GLY A 135 -14.12 9.93 -5.73
CA GLY A 135 -13.32 10.33 -6.90
C GLY A 135 -12.17 9.34 -7.14
N GLU A 136 -10.94 9.83 -7.24
CA GLU A 136 -9.74 9.00 -7.39
C GLU A 136 -9.17 8.48 -6.05
N SER A 137 -9.85 8.72 -4.92
CA SER A 137 -9.34 8.36 -3.60
C SER A 137 -10.04 7.14 -3.04
N VAL A 138 -9.25 6.21 -2.51
CA VAL A 138 -9.73 5.04 -1.79
C VAL A 138 -9.30 5.15 -0.34
N SER A 139 -10.25 5.04 0.59
CA SER A 139 -9.98 5.15 2.03
C SER A 139 -10.58 3.98 2.78
N HIS A 140 -9.82 3.44 3.74
CA HIS A 140 -10.31 2.36 4.59
C HIS A 140 -11.48 2.84 5.45
N TYR A 141 -12.60 2.09 5.43
CA TYR A 141 -13.78 2.37 6.23
C TYR A 141 -13.90 1.41 7.43
N GLN A 142 -13.94 0.10 7.17
CA GLN A 142 -13.90 -0.95 8.20
C GLN A 142 -13.38 -2.27 7.62
N ASP A 143 -13.06 -3.25 8.47
CA ASP A 143 -12.76 -4.61 8.05
C ASP A 143 -14.06 -5.43 8.02
N LEU A 144 -14.37 -6.07 6.89
CA LEU A 144 -15.44 -7.06 6.79
C LEU A 144 -15.00 -8.39 7.39
N PHE A 145 -13.72 -8.71 7.22
CA PHE A 145 -13.05 -9.84 7.85
C PHE A 145 -11.57 -9.52 8.05
N LYS A 146 -10.99 -9.95 9.17
CA LYS A 146 -9.56 -9.85 9.45
C LYS A 146 -9.14 -10.91 10.46
N ASP A 147 -8.77 -12.08 9.99
CA ASP A 147 -8.28 -13.17 10.83
C ASP A 147 -7.53 -14.23 9.99
N ASN A 148 -7.09 -15.31 10.62
CA ASN A 148 -6.64 -16.52 9.92
C ASN A 148 -7.78 -17.06 9.02
N PRO A 149 -7.54 -17.37 7.73
CA PRO A 149 -8.54 -17.99 6.85
C PRO A 149 -9.22 -19.23 7.43
N GLY A 150 -8.50 -20.06 8.18
CA GLY A 150 -9.01 -21.27 8.81
C GLY A 150 -9.99 -21.03 9.97
N SER A 151 -10.18 -19.78 10.42
CA SER A 151 -11.25 -19.45 11.38
C SER A 151 -12.61 -19.26 10.72
N LEU A 152 -12.68 -19.24 9.38
CA LEU A 152 -13.94 -19.19 8.65
C LEU A 152 -14.68 -20.53 8.74
N THR A 153 -16.01 -20.44 8.71
CA THR A 153 -16.88 -21.58 8.45
C THR A 153 -17.43 -21.44 7.03
N ALA A 154 -17.96 -22.52 6.46
CA ALA A 154 -18.60 -22.45 5.14
C ALA A 154 -19.75 -21.42 5.10
N GLU A 155 -20.51 -21.31 6.19
CA GLU A 155 -21.60 -20.33 6.33
C GLU A 155 -21.06 -18.89 6.37
N SER A 156 -20.04 -18.61 7.20
CA SER A 156 -19.48 -17.26 7.31
C SER A 156 -18.71 -16.84 6.07
N ALA A 157 -18.08 -17.78 5.36
CA ALA A 157 -17.52 -17.53 4.04
C ALA A 157 -18.61 -17.14 3.04
N THR A 158 -19.72 -17.88 2.97
CA THR A 158 -20.84 -17.55 2.06
C THR A 158 -21.40 -16.15 2.33
N GLU A 159 -21.65 -15.81 3.60
CA GLU A 159 -22.12 -14.48 3.99
C GLU A 159 -21.10 -13.38 3.64
N LEU A 160 -19.82 -13.64 3.90
CA LEU A 160 -18.73 -12.70 3.62
C LEU A 160 -18.57 -12.42 2.12
N ALA A 161 -18.61 -13.46 1.27
CA ALA A 161 -18.59 -13.31 -0.18
C ALA A 161 -19.76 -12.44 -0.66
N GLY A 162 -20.98 -12.78 -0.24
CA GLY A 162 -22.18 -12.07 -0.65
C GLY A 162 -22.17 -10.60 -0.22
N ARG A 163 -21.81 -10.33 1.03
CA ARG A 163 -21.70 -8.97 1.55
C ARG A 163 -20.60 -8.18 0.83
N ALA A 164 -19.44 -8.77 0.59
CA ALA A 164 -18.35 -8.11 -0.10
C ALA A 164 -18.68 -7.83 -1.58
N ALA A 165 -19.35 -8.75 -2.26
CA ALA A 165 -19.77 -8.62 -3.65
C ALA A 165 -20.82 -7.51 -3.79
N TYR A 166 -21.84 -7.52 -2.93
CA TYR A 166 -22.86 -6.47 -2.87
C TYR A 166 -22.22 -5.09 -2.75
N LEU A 167 -21.34 -4.90 -1.76
CA LEU A 167 -20.64 -3.63 -1.55
C LEU A 167 -19.79 -3.24 -2.77
N ASN A 168 -19.04 -4.17 -3.37
CA ASN A 168 -18.23 -3.87 -4.56
C ASN A 168 -19.06 -3.48 -5.79
N SER A 169 -20.35 -3.85 -5.82
CA SER A 169 -21.28 -3.53 -6.91
C SER A 169 -22.03 -2.22 -6.74
N GLU A 170 -22.08 -1.65 -5.52
CA GLU A 170 -22.90 -0.48 -5.18
C GLU A 170 -22.26 0.83 -5.68
N ASP A 171 -22.82 1.38 -6.77
CA ASP A 171 -22.66 2.75 -7.31
C ASP A 171 -21.24 3.35 -7.23
N ASP A 172 -20.22 2.52 -7.48
CA ASP A 172 -18.79 2.83 -7.36
C ASP A 172 -18.35 3.41 -6.00
N LYS A 173 -19.23 3.45 -5.00
CA LYS A 173 -19.00 4.06 -3.69
C LYS A 173 -18.11 3.23 -2.80
N TRP A 174 -18.20 1.92 -2.90
CA TRP A 174 -17.45 0.98 -2.07
C TRP A 174 -16.56 0.09 -2.93
N LEU A 175 -15.40 -0.26 -2.39
CA LEU A 175 -14.45 -1.22 -2.93
C LEU A 175 -14.15 -2.21 -1.82
N THR A 176 -14.07 -3.51 -2.14
CA THR A 176 -13.80 -4.54 -1.12
C THR A 176 -12.49 -5.28 -1.38
N PRO A 177 -11.34 -4.61 -1.22
CA PRO A 177 -10.06 -5.22 -1.55
C PRO A 177 -9.74 -6.39 -0.62
N LEU A 178 -9.14 -7.43 -1.21
CA LEU A 178 -8.74 -8.65 -0.52
C LEU A 178 -7.23 -8.66 -0.35
N PHE A 179 -6.79 -8.99 0.86
CA PHE A 179 -5.39 -9.14 1.20
C PHE A 179 -5.17 -10.45 1.93
N LEU A 180 -4.22 -11.27 1.49
CA LEU A 180 -3.73 -12.41 2.25
C LEU A 180 -2.29 -12.12 2.64
N THR A 181 -2.01 -11.95 3.93
CA THR A 181 -0.71 -11.46 4.42
C THR A 181 -0.03 -12.51 5.31
N TYR A 182 1.22 -12.79 5.02
CA TYR A 182 2.15 -13.50 5.89
C TYR A 182 3.21 -12.53 6.40
N LYS A 183 3.55 -12.61 7.69
CA LYS A 183 4.57 -11.75 8.30
C LYS A 183 5.65 -12.59 8.94
N MET A 184 6.89 -12.22 8.69
CA MET A 184 8.07 -12.83 9.30
C MET A 184 8.95 -11.77 9.96
N PRO A 185 9.63 -12.05 11.08
CA PRO A 185 10.65 -11.15 11.62
C PRO A 185 11.75 -10.89 10.58
N SER A 186 12.22 -9.65 10.49
CA SER A 186 13.31 -9.27 9.57
C SER A 186 14.60 -10.06 9.83
N GLU A 187 14.89 -10.36 11.11
CA GLU A 187 16.04 -11.18 11.52
C GLU A 187 15.99 -12.60 10.94
N SER A 188 14.82 -13.23 10.91
CA SER A 188 14.63 -14.56 10.33
C SER A 188 14.91 -14.54 8.83
N VAL A 189 14.39 -13.53 8.11
CA VAL A 189 14.64 -13.37 6.68
C VAL A 189 16.11 -13.05 6.39
N ALA A 190 16.74 -12.20 7.21
CA ALA A 190 18.17 -11.90 7.08
C ALA A 190 19.06 -13.12 7.27
N THR A 191 18.66 -14.04 8.16
CA THR A 191 19.37 -15.30 8.38
C THR A 191 19.27 -16.25 7.19
N MET A 192 18.21 -16.15 6.37
CA MET A 192 18.09 -16.93 5.12
C MET A 192 19.14 -16.53 4.08
N GLY A 193 19.65 -15.29 4.13
CA GLY A 193 20.64 -14.78 3.20
C GLY A 193 20.18 -14.91 1.74
N MET A 194 21.01 -15.54 0.90
CA MET A 194 20.71 -15.78 -0.52
C MET A 194 19.65 -16.86 -0.77
N ASN A 195 19.27 -17.63 0.25
CA ASN A 195 18.24 -18.66 0.11
C ASN A 195 16.82 -18.11 0.24
N SER A 196 16.65 -16.84 0.64
CA SER A 196 15.32 -16.26 0.81
C SER A 196 14.43 -16.39 -0.43
N PRO A 197 14.90 -16.20 -1.68
CA PRO A 197 14.04 -16.38 -2.85
C PRO A 197 13.47 -17.79 -2.99
N VAL A 198 14.27 -18.82 -2.69
CA VAL A 198 13.81 -20.22 -2.73
C VAL A 198 12.75 -20.48 -1.66
N VAL A 199 12.98 -20.02 -0.43
CA VAL A 199 12.01 -20.16 0.67
C VAL A 199 10.68 -19.49 0.32
N PHE A 200 10.71 -18.27 -0.23
CA PHE A 200 9.47 -17.58 -0.63
C PHE A 200 8.83 -18.21 -1.87
N ALA A 201 9.60 -18.82 -2.77
CA ALA A 201 9.04 -19.58 -3.89
C ALA A 201 8.27 -20.81 -3.39
N ASP A 202 8.81 -21.55 -2.40
CA ASP A 202 8.13 -22.68 -1.77
C ASP A 202 6.83 -22.24 -1.08
N MET A 203 6.86 -21.11 -0.35
CA MET A 203 5.65 -20.55 0.27
C MET A 203 4.59 -20.14 -0.76
N LEU A 204 4.99 -19.63 -1.93
CA LEU A 204 4.07 -19.32 -3.01
C LEU A 204 3.51 -20.59 -3.66
N ALA A 205 4.30 -21.67 -3.72
CA ALA A 205 3.85 -22.96 -4.21
C ALA A 205 2.78 -23.59 -3.30
N GLU A 206 2.88 -23.42 -1.99
CA GLU A 206 1.81 -23.83 -1.06
C GLU A 206 0.49 -23.08 -1.32
N LEU A 207 0.56 -21.86 -1.85
CA LEU A 207 -0.62 -21.08 -2.25
C LEU A 207 -1.09 -21.36 -3.69
N SER A 208 -0.46 -22.26 -4.43
CA SER A 208 -0.78 -22.47 -5.84
C SER A 208 -2.27 -22.77 -6.10
N PRO A 209 -2.99 -23.58 -5.29
CA PRO A 209 -4.40 -23.85 -5.54
C PRO A 209 -5.26 -22.58 -5.46
N LEU A 210 -4.98 -21.70 -4.50
CA LEU A 210 -5.67 -20.42 -4.36
C LEU A 210 -5.30 -19.47 -5.51
N ILE A 211 -4.02 -19.42 -5.88
CA ILE A 211 -3.54 -18.61 -7.01
C ILE A 211 -4.23 -19.04 -8.31
N ASP A 212 -4.28 -20.34 -8.57
CA ASP A 212 -4.92 -20.92 -9.75
C ASP A 212 -6.41 -20.54 -9.80
N TRP A 213 -7.10 -20.67 -8.67
CA TRP A 213 -8.50 -20.29 -8.55
C TRP A 213 -8.72 -18.78 -8.78
N LEU A 214 -7.89 -17.90 -8.20
CA LEU A 214 -8.00 -16.46 -8.42
C LEU A 214 -7.74 -16.08 -9.88
N ASN A 215 -6.76 -16.71 -10.52
CA ASN A 215 -6.42 -16.44 -11.92
C ASN A 215 -7.49 -16.91 -12.89
N ALA A 216 -8.05 -18.10 -12.67
CA ALA A 216 -9.15 -18.63 -13.47
C ALA A 216 -10.38 -17.70 -13.46
N ASN A 217 -10.57 -16.96 -12.37
CA ASN A 217 -11.72 -16.08 -12.16
C ASN A 217 -11.44 -14.59 -12.43
N THR A 218 -10.20 -14.15 -12.55
CA THR A 218 -9.84 -12.75 -12.86
C THR A 218 -9.43 -12.52 -14.30
N VAL A 219 -8.69 -13.46 -14.89
CA VAL A 219 -8.17 -13.35 -16.25
C VAL A 219 -9.12 -14.04 -17.20
N LYS A 220 -9.84 -13.27 -18.04
CA LYS A 220 -10.44 -13.85 -19.24
C LYS A 220 -9.29 -14.30 -20.13
N ARG A 221 -8.97 -15.60 -20.15
CA ARG A 221 -8.04 -16.18 -21.13
C ARG A 221 -8.46 -15.70 -22.52
N VAL A 222 -7.68 -14.76 -23.08
CA VAL A 222 -7.75 -14.47 -24.51
C VAL A 222 -7.27 -15.74 -25.19
N THR A 223 -8.22 -16.59 -25.56
CA THR A 223 -8.00 -17.71 -26.46
C THR A 223 -7.31 -17.12 -27.67
N LYS A 224 -6.10 -17.60 -27.97
CA LYS A 224 -5.26 -17.13 -29.08
C LYS A 224 -6.06 -17.23 -30.39
N SER A 225 -6.73 -16.15 -30.74
CA SER A 225 -7.24 -15.88 -32.07
C SER A 225 -6.12 -15.30 -32.91
N LYS A 226 -5.94 -15.89 -34.09
CA LYS A 226 -4.90 -15.63 -35.07
C LYS A 226 -4.79 -14.15 -35.46
N THR A 227 -3.54 -13.70 -35.56
CA THR A 227 -2.98 -12.73 -36.51
C THR A 227 -3.76 -11.42 -36.74
N THR A 228 -3.22 -10.30 -36.25
CA THR A 228 -2.94 -9.12 -37.11
C THR A 228 -2.12 -8.04 -36.39
N THR A 229 -0.98 -7.73 -37.01
CA THR A 229 -0.32 -6.43 -37.14
C THR A 229 -0.02 -5.60 -35.88
N ALA A 230 1.28 -5.51 -35.59
CA ALA A 230 1.89 -4.62 -34.60
C ALA A 230 1.37 -3.17 -34.70
N ARG A 231 0.77 -2.68 -33.61
CA ARG A 231 0.60 -1.24 -33.35
C ARG A 231 1.69 -0.78 -32.37
N ARG A 232 2.38 0.28 -32.78
CA ARG A 232 3.41 1.01 -32.02
C ARG A 232 2.95 1.35 -30.60
N PRO A 233 3.88 1.38 -29.63
CA PRO A 233 3.56 1.76 -28.25
C PRO A 233 3.14 3.23 -28.20
N VAL A 234 1.96 3.48 -27.63
CA VAL A 234 1.57 4.82 -27.18
C VAL A 234 2.40 5.10 -25.93
N GLN A 235 3.28 6.08 -26.05
CA GLN A 235 4.06 6.63 -24.97
C GLN A 235 3.08 7.21 -23.94
N ALA A 236 2.95 6.55 -22.79
CA ALA A 236 2.21 7.10 -21.66
C ALA A 236 2.83 8.46 -21.33
N ARG A 237 1.99 9.50 -21.40
CA ARG A 237 2.35 10.87 -21.07
C ARG A 237 2.76 10.88 -19.60
N ARG A 238 4.07 10.89 -19.35
CA ARG A 238 4.66 11.25 -18.05
C ARG A 238 4.08 12.60 -17.65
N VAL A 239 3.16 12.59 -16.68
CA VAL A 239 3.03 13.75 -15.80
C VAL A 239 4.29 13.72 -14.95
N ALA A 240 5.17 14.69 -15.16
CA ALA A 240 6.35 14.84 -14.33
C ALA A 240 5.89 14.98 -12.87
N PRO A 241 6.44 14.19 -11.92
CA PRO A 241 6.24 14.51 -10.52
C PRO A 241 6.76 15.92 -10.29
N ALA A 242 5.93 16.78 -9.69
CA ALA A 242 6.43 18.03 -9.14
C ALA A 242 7.59 17.71 -8.18
N PRO A 243 8.67 18.51 -8.18
CA PRO A 243 9.82 18.23 -7.33
C PRO A 243 9.37 18.25 -5.86
N ALA A 244 9.37 17.07 -5.23
CA ALA A 244 9.29 16.97 -3.78
C ALA A 244 10.61 17.52 -3.24
N ILE A 245 10.55 18.61 -2.48
CA ILE A 245 11.70 19.10 -1.74
C ILE A 245 12.00 18.06 -0.66
N PRO A 246 13.20 17.45 -0.62
CA PRO A 246 13.57 16.55 0.45
C PRO A 246 13.76 17.36 1.74
N VAL A 247 12.89 17.15 2.73
CA VAL A 247 13.09 17.72 4.07
C VAL A 247 14.13 16.86 4.78
N SER A 248 15.35 17.38 4.88
CA SER A 248 16.44 16.70 5.57
C SER A 248 16.22 16.75 7.09
N ARG A 249 16.66 15.70 7.80
CA ARG A 249 16.66 15.64 9.27
C ARG A 249 17.63 16.71 9.80
N GLY A 250 17.11 17.90 10.07
CA GLY A 250 17.90 19.08 10.46
C GLY A 250 17.30 20.42 10.04
N GLU A 251 16.34 20.44 9.11
CA GLU A 251 15.62 21.66 8.77
C GLU A 251 14.60 22.02 9.86
N GLU A 252 14.67 23.26 10.35
CA GLU A 252 13.74 23.77 11.37
C GLU A 252 12.36 24.07 10.78
N THR A 253 12.21 24.11 9.45
CA THR A 253 10.93 24.42 8.79
C THR A 253 10.84 23.78 7.42
N PHE A 254 9.65 23.31 7.03
CA PHE A 254 9.32 22.96 5.65
C PHE A 254 8.03 23.63 5.19
N THR A 255 7.90 23.79 3.87
CA THR A 255 6.67 24.25 3.22
C THR A 255 6.19 23.21 2.23
N TYR A 256 4.92 22.83 2.35
CA TYR A 256 4.27 21.84 1.50
C TYR A 256 2.92 22.37 1.04
N THR A 257 2.63 22.21 -0.25
CA THR A 257 1.33 22.58 -0.82
C THR A 257 0.61 21.32 -1.23
N THR A 258 -0.63 21.16 -0.78
CA THR A 258 -1.48 20.04 -1.20
C THR A 258 -2.86 20.51 -1.58
N GLU A 259 -3.42 19.81 -2.55
CA GLU A 259 -4.82 19.90 -2.89
C GLU A 259 -5.68 19.22 -1.81
N LEU A 260 -6.77 19.88 -1.42
CA LEU A 260 -7.73 19.37 -0.47
C LEU A 260 -8.80 18.56 -1.18
N LYS A 261 -8.90 17.29 -0.82
CA LYS A 261 -9.97 16.43 -1.28
C LYS A 261 -11.20 16.60 -0.40
N GLY A 262 -12.39 16.29 -0.89
CA GLY A 262 -13.62 16.37 -0.10
C GLY A 262 -13.55 15.60 1.24
N LEU A 263 -12.78 14.50 1.28
CA LEU A 263 -12.52 13.74 2.50
C LEU A 263 -11.65 14.51 3.52
N HIS A 264 -10.64 15.26 3.05
CA HIS A 264 -9.75 16.07 3.91
C HIS A 264 -10.59 17.08 4.71
N ILE A 265 -11.55 17.70 4.04
CA ILE A 265 -12.46 18.71 4.59
C ILE A 265 -13.46 18.07 5.57
N ARG A 266 -14.16 17.00 5.15
CA ARG A 266 -15.21 16.37 5.97
C ARG A 266 -14.67 15.66 7.21
N LYS A 267 -13.53 14.99 7.10
CA LYS A 267 -12.94 14.24 8.23
C LYS A 267 -11.99 15.11 9.04
N GLY A 268 -11.46 16.20 8.49
CA GLY A 268 -10.55 17.10 9.16
C GLY A 268 -9.13 16.53 9.21
N PHE A 269 -8.54 16.28 8.05
CA PHE A 269 -7.14 15.89 7.98
C PHE A 269 -6.48 16.36 6.69
N ILE A 270 -5.15 16.44 6.68
CA ILE A 270 -4.34 16.80 5.52
C ILE A 270 -3.26 15.72 5.36
N ASN A 271 -3.22 15.07 4.20
CA ASN A 271 -2.15 14.11 3.90
C ASN A 271 -0.89 14.85 3.44
N LEU A 272 0.24 14.48 4.02
CA LEU A 272 1.57 14.82 3.53
C LEU A 272 2.14 13.63 2.75
N THR A 273 3.41 13.73 2.36
CA THR A 273 4.13 12.61 1.74
C THR A 273 4.91 11.80 2.78
N PRO A 274 5.38 10.57 2.45
CA PRO A 274 6.22 9.78 3.35
C PRO A 274 7.47 10.53 3.83
N ASN A 275 8.04 11.39 2.98
CA ASN A 275 9.23 12.17 3.28
C ASN A 275 9.04 13.19 4.42
N HIS A 276 7.80 13.52 4.81
CA HIS A 276 7.53 14.49 5.87
C HIS A 276 7.42 13.85 7.26
N TRP A 277 7.18 12.54 7.38
CA TRP A 277 7.13 11.88 8.68
C TRP A 277 8.43 12.03 9.50
N PRO A 278 9.63 11.88 8.91
CA PRO A 278 10.91 12.13 9.59
C PRO A 278 11.00 13.47 10.34
N PHE A 279 10.34 14.52 9.84
CA PHE A 279 10.33 15.84 10.48
C PHE A 279 9.62 15.82 11.84
N PHE A 280 8.51 15.08 11.96
CA PHE A 280 7.70 14.99 13.18
C PHE A 280 8.15 13.88 14.13
N ALA A 281 8.93 12.91 13.63
CA ALA A 281 9.31 11.73 14.40
C ALA A 281 10.31 12.05 15.52
N LEU A 282 9.84 12.07 16.78
CA LEU A 282 10.70 12.18 17.96
C LEU A 282 11.52 10.93 18.23
N SER A 283 11.06 9.78 17.76
CA SER A 283 11.77 8.49 17.83
C SER A 283 11.34 7.59 16.68
N ALA A 284 12.11 6.54 16.41
CA ALA A 284 11.78 5.55 15.38
C ALA A 284 10.46 4.80 15.64
N ARG A 285 9.97 4.81 16.89
CA ARG A 285 8.71 4.17 17.32
C ARG A 285 7.54 5.16 17.45
N ALA A 286 7.76 6.46 17.20
CA ALA A 286 6.67 7.41 17.21
C ALA A 286 5.69 7.06 16.07
N GLU A 287 4.40 7.10 16.38
CA GLU A 287 3.32 6.92 15.40
C GLU A 287 2.38 8.13 15.40
N THR A 288 2.38 8.92 16.46
CA THR A 288 1.56 10.11 16.62
C THR A 288 2.37 11.19 17.32
N GLN A 289 2.25 12.43 16.84
CA GLN A 289 2.90 13.59 17.43
C GLN A 289 1.91 14.75 17.60
N PRO A 290 1.72 15.31 18.81
CA PRO A 290 0.90 16.52 18.98
C PRO A 290 1.55 17.72 18.29
N VAL A 291 0.72 18.57 17.68
CA VAL A 291 1.17 19.78 16.96
C VAL A 291 0.24 20.95 17.28
N THR A 292 0.78 22.18 17.25
CA THR A 292 -0.04 23.39 17.33
C THR A 292 -0.32 23.90 15.92
N ILE A 293 -1.59 24.05 15.53
CA ILE A 293 -1.95 24.58 14.22
C ILE A 293 -2.35 26.05 14.33
N PHE A 294 -1.81 26.90 13.46
CA PHE A 294 -2.18 28.30 13.29
C PHE A 294 -2.94 28.50 11.98
N TYR A 295 -4.09 29.19 12.03
CA TYR A 295 -4.97 29.46 10.89
C TYR A 295 -5.78 30.73 11.17
N ASP A 296 -5.93 31.65 10.21
CA ASP A 296 -6.66 32.93 10.36
C ASP A 296 -6.49 33.60 11.73
N ASP A 297 -5.24 33.77 12.18
CA ASP A 297 -4.82 34.32 13.48
C ASP A 297 -5.30 33.57 14.74
N LYS A 298 -5.91 32.39 14.56
CA LYS A 298 -6.28 31.46 15.63
C LYS A 298 -5.22 30.38 15.79
N LYS A 299 -5.24 29.74 16.97
CA LYS A 299 -4.40 28.59 17.29
C LYS A 299 -5.25 27.42 17.76
N ASP A 300 -4.86 26.22 17.39
CA ASP A 300 -5.43 24.96 17.84
C ASP A 300 -4.31 24.08 18.41
N GLN A 301 -4.58 23.46 19.56
CA GLN A 301 -3.64 22.59 20.28
C GLN A 301 -4.15 21.15 20.39
N GLU A 302 -5.29 20.83 19.76
CA GLU A 302 -5.91 19.50 19.78
C GLU A 302 -5.53 18.69 18.54
N SER A 303 -4.77 19.28 17.61
CA SER A 303 -4.29 18.63 16.39
C SER A 303 -3.08 17.74 16.63
N SER A 304 -2.89 16.76 15.75
CA SER A 304 -1.75 15.84 15.79
C SER A 304 -1.33 15.41 14.39
N VAL A 305 -0.12 14.88 14.25
CA VAL A 305 0.38 14.26 13.03
C VAL A 305 0.55 12.77 13.26
N TRP A 306 -0.06 11.97 12.41
CA TRP A 306 -0.07 10.51 12.50
C TRP A 306 0.78 9.92 11.38
N ARG A 307 1.51 8.85 11.70
CA ARG A 307 2.19 8.01 10.73
C ARG A 307 1.22 6.95 10.23
N LEU A 308 0.89 6.97 8.96
CA LEU A 308 0.11 5.91 8.33
C LEU A 308 1.01 4.70 8.10
N VAL A 309 0.96 3.73 9.01
CA VAL A 309 1.82 2.54 9.02
C VAL A 309 1.79 1.78 7.68
N SER A 310 0.69 1.83 6.92
CA SER A 310 0.57 1.18 5.61
C SER A 310 1.40 1.82 4.50
N THR A 311 1.56 3.15 4.50
CA THR A 311 2.15 3.92 3.38
C THR A 311 3.31 4.83 3.81
N ASP A 312 3.66 4.78 5.09
CA ASP A 312 4.62 5.67 5.75
C ASP A 312 4.31 7.17 5.65
N GLN A 313 3.11 7.53 5.18
CA GLN A 313 2.69 8.92 5.02
C GLN A 313 2.44 9.59 6.37
N ALA A 314 2.88 10.84 6.50
CA ALA A 314 2.42 11.69 7.58
C ALA A 314 1.03 12.26 7.25
N ARG A 315 0.11 12.18 8.21
CA ARG A 315 -1.23 12.75 8.13
C ARG A 315 -1.44 13.73 9.27
N ILE A 316 -1.68 15.00 8.95
CA ILE A 316 -2.10 16.00 9.93
C ILE A 316 -3.58 15.76 10.23
N VAL A 317 -3.90 15.33 11.43
CA VAL A 317 -5.26 15.21 11.96
C VAL A 317 -5.62 16.50 12.67
N LEU A 318 -6.70 17.13 12.22
CA LEU A 318 -7.12 18.46 12.65
C LEU A 318 -8.03 18.36 13.87
N GLY A 319 -7.78 19.23 14.86
CA GLY A 319 -8.68 19.47 15.97
C GLY A 319 -10.04 20.01 15.49
N PRO A 320 -11.09 19.95 16.32
CA PRO A 320 -12.45 20.36 15.96
C PRO A 320 -12.51 21.79 15.41
N SER A 321 -11.71 22.70 15.97
CA SER A 321 -11.70 24.11 15.62
C SER A 321 -11.15 24.37 14.20
N VAL A 322 -10.02 23.73 13.87
CA VAL A 322 -9.39 23.82 12.53
C VAL A 322 -10.21 23.07 11.50
N LYS A 323 -10.84 21.94 11.89
CA LYS A 323 -11.73 21.18 11.01
C LYS A 323 -12.93 22.02 10.56
N ILE A 324 -13.58 22.74 11.47
CA ILE A 324 -14.69 23.65 11.13
C ILE A 324 -14.18 24.77 10.22
N TRP A 325 -13.02 25.34 10.52
CA TRP A 325 -12.40 26.34 9.66
C TRP A 325 -12.12 25.81 8.25
N LEU A 326 -11.55 24.61 8.13
CA LEU A 326 -11.27 23.96 6.84
C LEU A 326 -12.56 23.77 6.05
N ALA A 327 -13.66 23.35 6.70
CA ALA A 327 -14.97 23.16 6.08
C ALA A 327 -15.66 24.45 5.63
N ASN A 328 -15.38 25.57 6.30
CA ASN A 328 -15.99 26.85 5.97
C ASN A 328 -15.24 27.62 4.88
N ASN A 329 -13.93 27.38 4.72
CA ASN A 329 -13.06 28.19 3.88
C ASN A 329 -12.53 27.48 2.63
N PHE A 330 -12.66 26.15 2.56
CA PHE A 330 -12.16 25.36 1.44
C PHE A 330 -13.26 24.49 0.85
N ARG A 331 -13.16 24.28 -0.46
CA ARG A 331 -13.91 23.29 -1.25
C ARG A 331 -12.95 22.20 -1.71
N ALA A 332 -13.53 21.11 -2.22
CA ALA A 332 -12.72 20.11 -2.91
C ALA A 332 -11.95 20.78 -4.05
N GLU A 333 -10.70 20.35 -4.24
CA GLU A 333 -9.75 20.86 -5.24
C GLU A 333 -9.05 22.19 -4.86
N ASP A 334 -9.47 22.85 -3.77
CA ASP A 334 -8.75 24.01 -3.25
C ASP A 334 -7.40 23.59 -2.67
N LYS A 335 -6.40 24.47 -2.77
CA LYS A 335 -5.05 24.20 -2.27
C LYS A 335 -4.82 24.85 -0.92
N VAL A 336 -4.23 24.08 -0.01
CA VAL A 336 -3.74 24.58 1.28
C VAL A 336 -2.23 24.52 1.30
N GLN A 337 -1.62 25.61 1.76
CA GLN A 337 -0.21 25.63 2.13
C GLN A 337 -0.08 25.19 3.58
N VAL A 338 0.83 24.25 3.81
CA VAL A 338 1.27 23.77 5.11
C VAL A 338 2.69 24.27 5.31
N VAL A 339 2.89 25.15 6.29
CA VAL A 339 4.24 25.56 6.73
C VAL A 339 4.45 24.97 8.12
N ALA A 340 5.29 23.95 8.24
CA ALA A 340 5.57 23.30 9.51
C ALA A 340 6.93 23.77 10.04
N THR A 341 6.98 24.20 11.29
CA THR A 341 8.17 24.70 11.98
C THR A 341 8.40 23.90 13.26
N LYS A 342 9.62 23.42 13.45
CA LYS A 342 10.09 22.81 14.68
C LYS A 342 10.59 23.92 15.62
N LYS A 343 9.91 24.14 16.75
CA LYS A 343 10.29 25.18 17.73
C LYS A 343 11.33 24.70 18.72
N ASP A 344 11.27 23.43 19.07
CA ASP A 344 12.28 22.72 19.86
C ASP A 344 12.16 21.22 19.60
N ASP A 345 12.90 20.41 20.36
CA ASP A 345 12.93 18.95 20.20
C ASP A 345 11.61 18.23 20.47
N LYS A 346 10.54 18.91 20.93
CA LYS A 346 9.25 18.27 21.23
C LYS A 346 8.03 19.06 20.73
N ARG A 347 8.21 20.31 20.29
CA ARG A 347 7.12 21.20 19.87
C ARG A 347 7.21 21.54 18.39
N PHE A 348 6.10 21.29 17.70
CA PHE A 348 5.90 21.59 16.30
C PHE A 348 4.73 22.57 16.14
N GLU A 349 4.94 23.56 15.29
CA GLU A 349 3.93 24.50 14.86
C GLU A 349 3.63 24.28 13.38
N ILE A 350 2.37 24.30 13.00
CA ILE A 350 1.95 24.19 11.60
C ILE A 350 1.09 25.40 11.29
N ARG A 351 1.47 26.21 10.31
CA ARG A 351 0.63 27.27 9.77
C ARG A 351 -0.08 26.75 8.53
N LEU A 352 -1.41 26.86 8.52
CA LEU A 352 -2.24 26.59 7.36
C LEU A 352 -2.60 27.91 6.70
N THR A 353 -2.40 28.01 5.39
CA THR A 353 -2.72 29.22 4.63
C THR A 353 -3.44 28.83 3.34
N PRO A 354 -4.60 29.44 3.02
CA PRO A 354 -5.23 29.26 1.73
C PRO A 354 -4.31 29.74 0.62
N ILE A 355 -4.19 28.97 -0.46
CA ILE A 355 -3.57 29.44 -1.70
C ILE A 355 -4.70 29.82 -2.64
N ALA A 356 -4.75 31.08 -3.05
CA ALA A 356 -5.69 31.51 -4.08
C ALA A 356 -5.46 30.68 -5.35
N GLY A 357 -6.52 30.00 -5.83
CA GLY A 357 -6.53 29.18 -7.03
C GLY A 357 -6.39 30.00 -8.31
#